data_AF-A0A6G0TZ96-F1
#
_entry.id   AF-A0A6G0TZ96-F1
#
_cell.length_a   1.000
_cell.length_b   1.000
_cell.length_c   1.000
_cell.angle_alpha   90.00
_cell.angle_beta   90.00
_cell.angle_gamma   90.00
#
_symmetry.space_group_name_H-M   'P 1'
#
loop_
_entity.id
_entity.type
_entity.pdbx_description
1 polymer ?
#
loop_
_entity_poly.entity_id
_entity_poly.type
_entity_poly.pdbx_seq_one_letter_code
_entity_poly.pdbx_strand_id
1 'polypeptide(L)'
;MDNVRRLLILYGSQTGCAQEVAERIWRESKWLHYSGPVIAIDDYPVEKLIFEKKIIFVCSTTGQGDQPDNMKTTWKFLLRKNLPSNSLTNVEFAVLGLGDSSYVKFNHVAKKLYRRLIQLGGKPFCDIGLADDQHDIGAFAVIDPWIDNLWNVLIEKHPLTDGLMPIDRNSLPPPKWNVQCLSSNISIHITNDKLPNNDLLKPNSTLVTCLSNTRTTAENHFQDVRLLKFEYSENSINYSPGDVLMVRPVNSETSVNTFFKLLNDNKNMKLNPTTILNVTQCSDDMPIPYNLSKQFTLYQCAKYYWDLNIIPNRYTFQLLSYFTDNELEKEKLKEFTTPEGQEELYSYCNRPRRTILEVLADFPHATANLSLEYLFEIFSPIRPRAFSIASAPSVHKNEIHLLVAVVTYKTKLLAKRIGLCSTWLASLNIGDKIPVWIQKGTFQFPYSQVNI
;
A
#
# COMPACT_ATOMS: atom_id res chain seq x y z
N MET A 1 -4.28 33.18 -8.47
CA MET A 1 -5.30 33.38 -7.42
C MET A 1 -5.01 32.37 -6.33
N ASP A 2 -4.81 32.83 -5.10
CA ASP A 2 -4.59 31.94 -3.96
C ASP A 2 -5.84 31.07 -3.78
N ASN A 3 -5.72 29.78 -4.05
CA ASN A 3 -6.81 28.83 -3.87
C ASN A 3 -6.94 28.55 -2.36
N VAL A 4 -7.81 29.30 -1.70
CA VAL A 4 -8.10 29.21 -0.26
C VAL A 4 -8.50 27.79 0.17
N ARG A 5 -9.03 27.00 -0.79
CA ARG A 5 -9.48 25.61 -0.65
C ARG A 5 -8.51 24.62 -1.31
N ARG A 6 -7.21 24.94 -1.28
CA ARG A 6 -6.12 23.98 -1.51
C ARG A 6 -5.69 23.33 -0.18
N LEU A 7 -5.58 22.01 -0.19
CA LEU A 7 -5.20 21.17 0.95
C LEU A 7 -4.17 20.12 0.48
N LEU A 8 -2.93 20.24 0.95
CA LEU A 8 -1.91 19.22 0.70
C LEU A 8 -2.01 18.11 1.75
N ILE A 9 -2.10 16.86 1.32
CA ILE A 9 -2.14 15.70 2.21
C ILE A 9 -0.88 14.87 1.96
N LEU A 10 -0.05 14.72 2.99
CA LEU A 10 1.20 13.98 2.93
C LEU A 10 1.15 12.76 3.82
N TYR A 11 1.64 11.61 3.33
CA TYR A 11 1.69 10.39 4.13
C TYR A 11 3.06 9.75 4.23
N GLY A 12 3.35 9.23 5.43
CA GLY A 12 4.48 8.33 5.71
C GLY A 12 3.95 6.96 6.11
N SER A 13 4.19 5.93 5.30
CA SER A 13 3.55 4.63 5.43
C SER A 13 4.50 3.49 5.04
N GLN A 14 4.65 2.49 5.92
CA GLN A 14 5.45 1.30 5.61
C GLN A 14 4.62 0.19 4.97
N THR A 15 3.42 -0.01 5.49
CA THR A 15 2.49 -1.09 5.13
C THR A 15 1.16 -0.54 4.63
N GLY A 16 1.13 0.68 4.09
CA GLY A 16 -0.04 1.28 3.45
C GLY A 16 -1.17 1.74 4.39
N CYS A 17 -1.17 1.42 5.68
CA CYS A 17 -2.24 1.87 6.60
C CYS A 17 -2.36 3.39 6.65
N ALA A 18 -1.25 4.12 6.84
CA ALA A 18 -1.27 5.59 6.85
C ALA A 18 -1.59 6.19 5.48
N GLN A 19 -1.25 5.48 4.40
CA GLN A 19 -1.60 5.89 3.04
C GLN A 19 -3.13 5.79 2.83
N GLU A 20 -3.75 4.69 3.26
CA GLU A 20 -5.18 4.47 3.12
C GLU A 20 -6.00 5.52 3.87
N VAL A 21 -5.59 5.87 5.09
CA VAL A 21 -6.20 6.96 5.88
C VAL A 21 -5.99 8.32 5.21
N ALA A 22 -4.81 8.59 4.65
CA ALA A 22 -4.57 9.83 3.91
C ALA A 22 -5.42 9.93 2.64
N GLU A 23 -5.55 8.84 1.89
CA GLU A 23 -6.42 8.76 0.71
C GLU A 23 -7.90 8.87 1.10
N ARG A 24 -8.32 8.39 2.28
CA ARG A 24 -9.66 8.63 2.81
C ARG A 24 -9.91 10.13 3.04
N ILE A 25 -8.99 10.80 3.73
CA ILE A 25 -9.07 12.26 3.94
C ILE A 25 -9.15 12.97 2.58
N TRP A 26 -8.38 12.54 1.59
CA TRP A 26 -8.43 13.12 0.23
C TRP A 26 -9.78 12.91 -0.45
N ARG A 27 -10.38 11.72 -0.39
CA ARG A 27 -11.72 11.45 -0.95
C ARG A 27 -12.78 12.33 -0.28
N GLU A 28 -12.78 12.37 1.04
CA GLU A 28 -13.69 13.20 1.83
C GLU A 28 -13.50 14.70 1.55
N SER A 29 -12.26 15.13 1.27
CA SER A 29 -11.97 16.51 0.87
C SER A 29 -12.69 16.89 -0.42
N LYS A 30 -12.88 15.96 -1.36
CA LYS A 30 -13.58 16.22 -2.63
C LYS A 30 -15.07 16.50 -2.41
N TRP A 31 -15.71 15.81 -1.46
CA TRP A 31 -17.09 16.11 -1.08
C TRP A 31 -17.26 17.52 -0.50
N LEU A 32 -16.19 18.03 0.11
CA LEU A 32 -16.14 19.38 0.66
C LEU A 32 -15.55 20.42 -0.30
N HIS A 33 -15.37 20.10 -1.59
CA HIS A 33 -14.82 20.99 -2.62
C HIS A 33 -13.40 21.51 -2.30
N TYR A 34 -12.57 20.68 -1.67
CA TYR A 34 -11.13 20.93 -1.54
C TYR A 34 -10.34 20.32 -2.70
N SER A 35 -9.41 21.11 -3.22
CA SER A 35 -8.39 20.69 -4.19
C SER A 35 -7.07 20.41 -3.48
N GLY A 36 -6.14 19.73 -4.14
CA GLY A 36 -4.79 19.47 -3.64
C GLY A 36 -4.48 17.98 -3.53
N PRO A 37 -3.18 17.64 -3.60
CA PRO A 37 -2.78 16.26 -3.80
C PRO A 37 -2.71 15.46 -2.50
N VAL A 38 -2.84 14.13 -2.65
CA VAL A 38 -2.42 13.15 -1.65
C VAL A 38 -1.19 12.39 -2.15
N ILE A 39 -0.08 12.52 -1.44
CA ILE A 39 1.22 12.03 -1.92
C ILE A 39 2.13 11.57 -0.77
N ALA A 40 3.04 10.64 -1.04
CA ALA A 40 4.04 10.24 -0.07
C ALA A 40 4.95 11.43 0.28
N ILE A 41 5.38 11.52 1.54
CA ILE A 41 6.19 12.64 2.03
C ILE A 41 7.50 12.82 1.23
N ASP A 42 8.17 11.74 0.83
CA ASP A 42 9.42 11.83 0.05
C ASP A 42 9.18 12.10 -1.45
N ASP A 43 7.96 11.91 -1.95
CA ASP A 43 7.61 12.21 -3.35
C ASP A 43 7.18 13.68 -3.54
N TYR A 44 6.90 14.41 -2.45
CA TYR A 44 6.65 15.84 -2.47
C TYR A 44 7.96 16.64 -2.28
N PRO A 45 8.29 17.59 -3.17
CA PRO A 45 9.52 18.38 -3.05
C PRO A 45 9.52 19.22 -1.76
N VAL A 46 10.46 18.93 -0.86
CA VAL A 46 10.50 19.51 0.50
C VAL A 46 10.62 21.04 0.50
N GLU A 47 11.30 21.60 -0.49
CA GLU A 47 11.45 23.04 -0.69
C GLU A 47 10.13 23.73 -1.02
N LYS A 48 9.12 23.00 -1.50
CA LYS A 48 7.80 23.56 -1.80
C LYS A 48 6.90 23.69 -0.58
N LEU A 49 7.24 23.03 0.54
CA LEU A 49 6.43 23.06 1.77
C LEU A 49 6.21 24.49 2.29
N ILE A 50 7.18 25.38 2.09
CA ILE A 50 7.10 26.78 2.55
C ILE A 50 6.05 27.62 1.79
N PHE A 51 5.64 27.16 0.60
CA PHE A 51 4.64 27.85 -0.23
C PHE A 51 3.22 27.34 0.02
N GLU A 52 3.07 26.18 0.68
CA GLU A 52 1.77 25.62 1.00
C GLU A 52 1.14 26.37 2.18
N LYS A 53 -0.18 26.56 2.15
CA LYS A 53 -0.91 27.21 3.24
C LYS A 53 -1.43 26.21 4.27
N LYS A 54 -1.82 25.02 3.82
CA LYS A 54 -2.41 23.97 4.65
C LYS A 54 -1.86 22.61 4.30
N ILE A 55 -1.35 21.91 5.31
CA ILE A 55 -0.79 20.57 5.14
C ILE A 55 -1.33 19.61 6.20
N ILE A 56 -1.87 18.47 5.79
CA ILE A 56 -2.21 17.36 6.68
C ILE A 56 -1.13 16.30 6.55
N PHE A 57 -0.55 15.87 7.67
CA PHE A 57 0.40 14.78 7.71
C PHE A 57 -0.24 13.55 8.34
N VAL A 58 -0.21 12.41 7.64
CA VAL A 58 -0.61 11.11 8.18
C VAL A 58 0.59 10.19 8.22
N CYS A 59 1.09 9.81 9.39
CA CYS A 59 2.33 9.04 9.48
C CYS A 59 2.25 7.88 10.46
N SER A 60 2.69 6.70 10.00
CA SER A 60 2.89 5.54 10.88
C SER A 60 4.26 5.59 11.56
N THR A 61 4.39 4.94 12.71
CA THR A 61 5.69 4.64 13.33
C THR A 61 6.09 3.18 13.03
N THR A 62 7.35 2.92 12.70
CA THR A 62 7.87 1.59 12.33
C THR A 62 8.94 1.11 13.31
N GLY A 63 9.17 -0.21 13.33
CA GLY A 63 10.30 -0.82 14.05
C GLY A 63 10.43 -0.33 15.49
N GLN A 64 11.60 0.21 15.82
CA GLN A 64 11.91 0.74 17.16
C GLN A 64 11.75 2.26 17.21
N GLY A 65 10.59 2.73 16.75
CA GLY A 65 10.23 4.16 16.71
C GLY A 65 10.81 4.94 15.54
N ASP A 66 11.08 4.25 14.43
CA ASP A 66 11.63 4.80 13.22
C ASP A 66 10.52 5.29 12.28
N GLN A 67 10.88 6.19 11.38
CA GLN A 67 9.99 6.65 10.32
C GLN A 67 9.90 5.61 9.18
N PRO A 68 8.74 5.55 8.49
CA PRO A 68 8.59 4.82 7.24
C PRO A 68 9.62 5.20 6.18
N ASP A 69 9.94 4.23 5.31
CA ASP A 69 10.93 4.44 4.25
C ASP A 69 10.54 5.56 3.28
N ASN A 70 9.25 5.73 2.99
CA ASN A 70 8.72 6.75 2.06
C ASN A 70 8.59 8.17 2.67
N MET A 71 9.20 8.41 3.83
CA MET A 71 9.32 9.76 4.42
C MET A 71 10.73 10.05 4.94
N LYS A 72 11.68 9.13 4.73
CA LYS A 72 13.01 9.15 5.37
C LYS A 72 13.85 10.33 4.90
N THR A 73 13.73 10.73 3.65
CA THR A 73 14.53 11.80 3.03
C THR A 73 14.10 13.16 3.54
N THR A 74 12.81 13.47 3.43
CA THR A 74 12.20 14.70 3.93
C THR A 74 12.29 14.78 5.45
N TRP A 75 12.13 13.66 6.17
CA TRP A 75 12.33 13.59 7.62
C TRP A 75 13.73 14.04 8.04
N LYS A 76 14.77 13.50 7.39
CA LYS A 76 16.17 13.92 7.65
C LYS A 76 16.37 15.40 7.36
N PHE A 77 15.77 15.92 6.30
CA PHE A 77 15.83 17.34 5.97
C PHE A 77 15.19 18.20 7.06
N LEU A 78 13.94 17.91 7.44
CA LEU A 78 13.19 18.67 8.44
C LEU A 78 13.89 18.67 9.81
N LEU A 79 14.59 17.60 10.17
CA LEU A 79 15.32 17.49 11.45
C LEU A 79 16.69 18.21 11.46
N ARG A 80 17.12 18.87 10.38
CA ARG A 80 18.37 19.63 10.36
C ARG A 80 18.30 20.83 11.31
N LYS A 81 19.28 20.95 12.20
CA LYS A 81 19.33 22.00 13.24
C LYS A 81 19.47 23.42 12.68
N ASN A 82 20.01 23.58 11.47
CA ASN A 82 20.29 24.87 10.84
C ASN A 82 19.10 25.45 10.05
N LEU A 83 17.95 24.80 10.03
CA LEU A 83 16.75 25.37 9.42
C LEU A 83 16.24 26.56 10.25
N PRO A 84 15.94 27.72 9.62
CA PRO A 84 15.35 28.86 10.32
C PRO A 84 14.07 28.50 11.07
N SER A 85 13.88 29.05 12.27
CA SER A 85 12.70 28.80 13.11
C SER A 85 11.40 29.40 12.54
N ASN A 86 11.49 30.16 11.45
CA ASN A 86 10.37 30.80 10.77
C ASN A 86 10.11 30.19 9.37
N SER A 87 10.78 29.10 8.99
CA SER A 87 10.65 28.49 7.66
C SER A 87 9.22 28.14 7.26
N LEU A 88 8.36 27.79 8.23
CA LEU A 88 6.98 27.36 8.01
C LEU A 88 5.95 28.34 8.63
N THR A 89 6.33 29.62 8.84
CA THR A 89 5.46 30.63 9.49
C THR A 89 4.09 30.81 8.82
N ASN A 90 4.03 30.58 7.51
CA ASN A 90 2.82 30.70 6.70
C ASN A 90 2.05 29.39 6.51
N VAL A 91 2.51 28.30 7.14
CA VAL A 91 1.94 26.97 7.00
C VAL A 91 1.08 26.65 8.23
N GLU A 92 -0.21 26.44 7.99
CA GLU A 92 -1.09 25.77 8.95
C GLU A 92 -1.01 24.26 8.73
N PHE A 93 -0.95 23.45 9.80
CA PHE A 93 -0.84 22.01 9.65
C PHE A 93 -1.70 21.20 10.63
N ALA A 94 -1.94 19.93 10.29
CA ALA A 94 -2.52 18.94 11.19
C ALA A 94 -1.72 17.63 11.08
N VAL A 95 -1.64 16.85 12.16
CA VAL A 95 -0.90 15.57 12.18
C VAL A 95 -1.77 14.47 12.77
N LEU A 96 -1.93 13.39 12.02
CA LEU A 96 -2.50 12.13 12.49
C LEU A 96 -1.41 11.05 12.50
N GLY A 97 -1.12 10.53 13.68
CA GLY A 97 -0.20 9.43 13.89
C GLY A 97 -0.93 8.09 13.93
N LEU A 98 -0.36 7.08 13.28
CA LEU A 98 -0.73 5.68 13.44
C LEU A 98 0.38 4.96 14.22
N GLY A 99 0.03 4.39 15.36
CA GLY A 99 0.97 3.69 16.23
C GLY A 99 0.33 2.50 16.91
N ASP A 100 1.14 1.84 17.74
CA ASP A 100 0.75 0.67 18.52
C ASP A 100 1.35 0.86 19.93
N SER A 101 0.50 0.92 20.95
CA SER A 101 0.90 1.18 22.34
C SER A 101 1.61 0.01 23.01
N SER A 102 1.62 -1.18 22.40
CA SER A 102 2.48 -2.29 22.85
C SER A 102 3.97 -2.01 22.62
N TYR A 103 4.31 -1.04 21.76
CA TYR A 103 5.68 -0.60 21.52
C TYR A 103 6.04 0.60 22.41
N VAL A 104 7.25 0.56 22.98
CA VAL A 104 7.81 1.62 23.86
C VAL A 104 7.74 3.01 23.22
N LYS A 105 7.94 3.10 21.90
CA LYS A 105 7.94 4.35 21.14
C LYS A 105 6.60 4.60 20.43
N PHE A 106 5.50 4.49 21.17
CA PHE A 106 4.15 4.76 20.68
C PHE A 106 4.01 6.12 19.98
N ASN A 107 3.63 6.10 18.69
CA ASN A 107 3.46 7.27 17.83
C ASN A 107 4.66 8.24 17.80
N HIS A 108 5.88 7.73 17.97
CA HIS A 108 7.08 8.57 18.12
C HIS A 108 7.32 9.50 16.93
N VAL A 109 7.08 9.02 15.71
CA VAL A 109 7.28 9.79 14.48
C VAL A 109 6.32 10.97 14.41
N ALA A 110 5.02 10.73 14.61
CA ALA A 110 4.00 11.78 14.59
C ALA A 110 4.24 12.85 15.67
N LYS A 111 4.53 12.41 16.91
CA LYS A 111 4.83 13.32 18.03
C LYS A 111 6.04 14.22 17.75
N LYS A 112 7.10 13.63 17.17
CA LYS A 112 8.33 14.36 16.84
C LYS A 112 8.14 15.27 15.61
N LEU A 113 7.38 14.83 14.60
CA LEU A 113 7.00 15.67 13.46
C LEU A 113 6.26 16.92 13.91
N TYR A 114 5.19 16.73 14.70
CA TYR A 114 4.34 17.80 15.21
C TYR A 114 5.15 18.87 15.95
N ARG A 115 5.99 18.45 16.92
CA ARG A 115 6.89 19.37 17.64
C ARG A 115 7.85 20.09 16.69
N ARG A 116 8.37 19.39 15.69
CA ARG A 116 9.33 19.98 14.75
C ARG A 116 8.67 21.02 13.84
N LEU A 117 7.44 20.79 13.39
CA LEU A 117 6.69 21.76 12.58
C LEU A 117 6.43 23.05 13.36
N ILE A 118 6.08 22.95 14.66
CA ILE A 118 5.95 24.12 15.55
C ILE A 118 7.29 24.86 15.70
N GLN A 119 8.39 24.14 15.92
CA GLN A 119 9.74 24.74 16.04
C GLN A 119 10.18 25.50 14.77
N LEU A 120 9.62 25.14 13.62
CA LEU A 120 9.87 25.80 12.33
C LEU A 120 8.85 26.92 12.04
N GLY A 121 7.96 27.25 12.99
CA GLY A 121 7.00 28.35 12.88
C GLY A 121 5.63 27.94 12.35
N GLY A 122 5.43 26.67 12.02
CA GLY A 122 4.13 26.15 11.58
C GLY A 122 3.06 26.24 12.68
N LYS A 123 1.81 26.42 12.28
CA LYS A 123 0.68 26.61 13.20
C LYS A 123 -0.26 25.40 13.13
N PRO A 124 -0.42 24.61 14.21
CA PRO A 124 -1.39 23.54 14.20
C PRO A 124 -2.81 24.12 14.14
N PHE A 125 -3.68 23.56 13.29
CA PHE A 125 -5.11 23.90 13.27
C PHE A 125 -6.00 22.82 13.89
N CYS A 126 -5.44 21.63 14.16
CA CYS A 126 -6.06 20.58 14.96
C CYS A 126 -5.06 20.05 15.98
N ASP A 127 -5.57 19.46 17.06
CA ASP A 127 -4.75 18.65 17.96
C ASP A 127 -4.18 17.43 17.23
N ILE A 128 -3.02 16.97 17.69
CA ILE A 128 -2.39 15.77 17.14
C ILE A 128 -3.27 14.54 17.41
N GLY A 129 -3.64 13.82 16.36
CA GLY A 129 -4.30 12.53 16.47
C GLY A 129 -3.27 11.43 16.74
N LEU A 130 -3.51 10.57 17.72
CA LEU A 130 -2.61 9.48 18.10
C LEU A 130 -3.35 8.14 18.09
N ALA A 131 -3.57 7.60 16.90
CA ALA A 131 -4.29 6.34 16.74
C ALA A 131 -3.46 5.15 17.25
N ASP A 132 -4.16 4.20 17.86
CA ASP A 132 -3.57 3.03 18.52
C ASP A 132 -4.19 1.73 17.97
N ASP A 133 -3.34 0.86 17.41
CA ASP A 133 -3.74 -0.46 16.93
C ASP A 133 -4.18 -1.40 18.06
N GLN A 134 -3.77 -1.13 19.31
CA GLN A 134 -4.13 -1.94 20.49
C GLN A 134 -5.46 -1.53 21.15
N HIS A 135 -6.13 -0.49 20.67
CA HIS A 135 -7.43 -0.11 21.19
C HIS A 135 -8.47 -1.22 20.89
N ASP A 136 -9.50 -1.38 21.73
CA ASP A 136 -10.50 -2.47 21.60
C ASP A 136 -11.19 -2.51 20.23
N ILE A 137 -11.47 -1.33 19.67
CA ILE A 137 -12.01 -1.14 18.30
C ILE A 137 -10.94 -0.71 17.28
N GLY A 138 -9.66 -0.90 17.61
CA GLY A 138 -8.49 -0.58 16.81
C GLY A 138 -8.26 0.92 16.57
N ALA A 139 -7.38 1.23 15.62
CA ALA A 139 -6.95 2.59 15.31
C ALA A 139 -8.11 3.56 14.96
N PHE A 140 -9.25 3.03 14.50
CA PHE A 140 -10.43 3.82 14.15
C PHE A 140 -11.08 4.55 15.32
N ALA A 141 -10.85 4.10 16.56
CA ALA A 141 -11.26 4.82 17.77
C ALA A 141 -10.80 6.28 17.81
N VAL A 142 -9.64 6.55 17.20
CA VAL A 142 -9.08 7.90 17.09
C VAL A 142 -9.24 8.46 15.69
N ILE A 143 -9.06 7.64 14.64
CA ILE A 143 -9.11 8.12 13.25
C ILE A 143 -10.47 8.75 12.92
N ASP A 144 -11.58 8.08 13.24
CA ASP A 144 -12.92 8.56 12.89
C ASP A 144 -13.24 9.92 13.56
N PRO A 145 -13.20 10.05 14.90
CA PRO A 145 -13.51 11.32 15.55
C PRO A 145 -12.49 12.43 15.21
N TRP A 146 -11.22 12.07 14.95
CA TRP A 146 -10.22 13.04 14.54
C TRP A 146 -10.49 13.60 13.14
N ILE A 147 -10.90 12.76 12.18
CA ILE A 147 -11.29 13.21 10.84
C ILE A 147 -12.57 14.06 10.89
N ASP A 148 -13.55 13.70 11.72
CA ASP A 148 -14.75 14.53 11.89
C ASP A 148 -14.40 15.92 12.47
N ASN A 149 -13.54 15.96 13.49
CA ASN A 149 -13.05 17.23 14.04
C ASN A 149 -12.25 18.04 13.01
N LEU A 150 -11.38 17.38 12.24
CA LEU A 150 -10.63 18.00 11.14
C LEU A 150 -11.57 18.75 10.17
N TRP A 151 -12.66 18.09 9.75
CA TRP A 151 -13.61 18.72 8.84
C TRP A 151 -14.42 19.84 9.48
N ASN A 152 -14.83 19.70 10.74
CA ASN A 152 -15.53 20.76 11.46
C ASN A 152 -14.68 22.04 11.50
N VAL A 153 -13.40 21.92 11.88
CA VAL A 153 -12.45 23.06 11.91
C VAL A 153 -12.25 23.66 10.52
N LEU A 154 -12.08 22.83 9.49
CA LEU A 154 -11.84 23.31 8.13
C LEU A 154 -13.07 23.99 7.51
N ILE A 155 -14.28 23.51 7.80
CA ILE A 155 -15.53 24.12 7.36
C ILE A 155 -15.75 25.47 8.06
N GLU A 156 -15.48 25.55 9.37
CA GLU A 156 -15.58 26.80 10.13
C GLU A 156 -14.59 27.86 9.61
N LYS A 157 -13.33 27.47 9.39
CA LYS A 157 -12.29 28.38 8.87
C LYS A 157 -12.51 28.79 7.42
N HIS A 158 -13.02 27.88 6.60
CA HIS A 158 -13.23 28.08 5.17
C HIS A 158 -14.62 27.59 4.78
N PRO A 159 -15.67 28.38 5.03
CA PRO A 159 -17.03 28.03 4.62
C PRO A 159 -17.09 27.86 3.09
N LEU A 160 -18.08 27.12 2.62
CA LEU A 160 -18.34 27.02 1.18
C LEU A 160 -18.76 28.39 0.65
N THR A 161 -18.28 28.77 -0.54
CA THR A 161 -18.70 30.00 -1.20
C THR A 161 -20.18 29.92 -1.56
N ASP A 162 -20.86 31.07 -1.60
CA ASP A 162 -22.31 31.17 -1.80
C ASP A 162 -22.79 30.35 -3.01
N GLY A 163 -23.69 29.39 -2.74
CA GLY A 163 -24.33 28.52 -3.74
C GLY A 163 -23.77 27.10 -3.86
N LEU A 164 -22.60 26.79 -3.27
CA LEU A 164 -22.07 25.42 -3.24
C LEU A 164 -22.53 24.68 -1.99
N MET A 165 -23.15 23.51 -2.16
CA MET A 165 -23.44 22.58 -1.08
C MET A 165 -22.37 21.48 -1.03
N PRO A 166 -22.08 20.91 0.17
CA PRO A 166 -21.30 19.68 0.26
C PRO A 166 -21.94 18.59 -0.58
N ILE A 167 -21.12 17.76 -1.22
CA ILE A 167 -21.60 16.52 -1.82
C ILE A 167 -22.00 15.58 -0.67
N ASP A 168 -23.06 14.79 -0.87
CA ASP A 168 -23.51 13.80 0.13
C ASP A 168 -22.35 12.85 0.49
N ARG A 169 -22.08 12.69 1.80
CA ARG A 169 -21.06 11.75 2.31
C ARG A 169 -21.41 10.29 1.99
N ASN A 170 -22.67 10.00 1.66
CA ASN A 170 -23.14 8.71 1.18
C ASN A 170 -23.09 8.58 -0.35
N SER A 171 -22.51 9.54 -1.06
CA SER A 171 -22.26 9.38 -2.49
C SER A 171 -21.06 8.46 -2.73
N LEU A 172 -21.07 7.80 -3.89
CA LEU A 172 -19.93 7.01 -4.35
C LEU A 172 -18.70 7.95 -4.46
N PRO A 173 -17.60 7.69 -3.73
CA PRO A 173 -16.42 8.53 -3.79
C PRO A 173 -15.78 8.46 -5.17
N PRO A 174 -15.15 9.55 -5.66
CA PRO A 174 -14.50 9.53 -6.96
C PRO A 174 -13.35 8.52 -7.01
N PRO A 175 -13.15 7.81 -8.14
CA PRO A 175 -12.02 6.90 -8.28
C PRO A 175 -10.70 7.68 -8.39
N LYS A 176 -9.60 7.07 -7.94
CA LYS A 176 -8.24 7.61 -8.04
C LYS A 176 -7.85 7.95 -9.47
N TRP A 177 -8.19 7.07 -10.41
CA TRP A 177 -7.79 7.16 -11.81
C TRP A 177 -8.94 6.77 -12.75
N ASN A 178 -8.88 7.28 -13.97
CA ASN A 178 -9.74 6.87 -15.06
C ASN A 178 -9.15 5.62 -15.70
N VAL A 179 -9.99 4.64 -16.06
CA VAL A 179 -9.55 3.39 -16.66
C VAL A 179 -10.32 3.13 -17.95
N GLN A 180 -9.62 3.13 -19.07
CA GLN A 180 -10.21 2.88 -20.38
C GLN A 180 -9.81 1.50 -20.91
N CYS A 181 -10.82 0.75 -21.39
CA CYS A 181 -10.60 -0.44 -22.20
C CYS A 181 -10.33 -0.01 -23.65
N LEU A 182 -9.19 -0.40 -24.20
CA LEU A 182 -8.93 -0.22 -25.62
C LEU A 182 -9.50 -1.41 -26.40
N SER A 183 -10.25 -1.14 -27.47
CA SER A 183 -10.75 -2.19 -28.37
C SER A 183 -9.57 -2.85 -29.09
N SER A 184 -9.55 -4.18 -29.05
CA SER A 184 -8.49 -5.01 -29.59
C SER A 184 -8.51 -5.04 -31.12
N ASN A 185 -7.96 -4.00 -31.77
CA ASN A 185 -7.51 -4.08 -33.17
C ASN A 185 -5.99 -4.29 -33.27
N ILE A 186 -5.30 -4.32 -32.13
CA ILE A 186 -3.86 -4.50 -32.06
C ILE A 186 -3.62 -5.86 -31.46
N SER A 187 -3.07 -6.76 -32.28
CA SER A 187 -2.39 -7.97 -31.86
C SER A 187 -1.17 -7.58 -31.04
N ILE A 188 -1.36 -7.12 -29.80
CA ILE A 188 -0.29 -7.21 -28.83
C ILE A 188 -0.07 -8.72 -28.73
N HIS A 189 1.05 -9.19 -29.28
CA HIS A 189 1.45 -10.58 -29.11
C HIS A 189 1.34 -10.85 -27.62
N ILE A 190 0.38 -11.70 -27.25
CA ILE A 190 0.27 -12.29 -25.93
C ILE A 190 1.49 -13.20 -25.86
N THR A 191 2.66 -12.61 -25.69
CA THR A 191 3.79 -13.35 -25.20
C THR A 191 3.31 -13.81 -23.83
N ASN A 192 3.36 -15.12 -23.62
CA ASN A 192 3.28 -15.73 -22.31
C ASN A 192 4.46 -15.21 -21.49
N ASP A 193 4.47 -13.92 -21.18
CA ASP A 193 5.52 -13.24 -20.47
C ASP A 193 5.47 -13.83 -19.08
N LYS A 194 6.35 -14.81 -18.85
CA LYS A 194 6.63 -15.41 -17.54
C LYS A 194 7.33 -14.42 -16.60
N LEU A 195 7.71 -13.27 -17.12
CA LEU A 195 8.41 -12.21 -16.42
C LEU A 195 7.48 -11.01 -16.32
N PRO A 196 7.44 -10.32 -15.16
CA PRO A 196 6.88 -8.98 -15.13
C PRO A 196 7.63 -8.15 -16.17
N ASN A 197 6.89 -7.54 -17.10
CA ASN A 197 7.48 -6.59 -18.03
C ASN A 197 8.23 -5.53 -17.19
N ASN A 198 9.45 -5.14 -17.59
CA ASN A 198 10.32 -4.23 -16.80
C ASN A 198 9.58 -2.95 -16.36
N ASP A 199 8.60 -2.58 -17.16
CA ASP A 199 7.65 -1.48 -16.99
C ASP A 199 6.79 -1.55 -15.71
N LEU A 200 6.47 -2.76 -15.25
CA LEU A 200 5.75 -3.00 -13.99
C LEU A 200 6.68 -3.24 -12.80
N LEU A 201 8.00 -3.22 -13.00
CA LEU A 201 8.97 -3.37 -11.94
C LEU A 201 9.39 -2.02 -11.36
N LYS A 202 10.12 -2.06 -10.24
CA LYS A 202 10.73 -0.86 -9.67
C LYS A 202 11.93 -0.49 -10.57
N PRO A 203 12.18 0.78 -10.91
CA PRO A 203 13.27 1.16 -11.82
C PRO A 203 14.66 0.60 -11.48
N ASN A 204 14.93 0.33 -10.19
CA ASN A 204 16.21 -0.21 -9.70
C ASN A 204 16.17 -1.71 -9.39
N SER A 205 15.18 -2.45 -9.91
CA SER A 205 15.16 -3.91 -9.77
C SER A 205 16.02 -4.58 -10.83
N THR A 206 16.65 -5.69 -10.47
CA THR A 206 17.35 -6.59 -11.38
C THR A 206 16.72 -7.98 -11.34
N LEU A 207 16.97 -8.78 -12.38
CA LEU A 207 16.55 -10.18 -12.42
C LEU A 207 17.68 -11.07 -11.93
N VAL A 208 17.33 -12.04 -11.08
CA VAL A 208 18.24 -13.11 -10.65
C VAL A 208 17.67 -14.47 -11.02
N THR A 209 18.53 -15.42 -11.35
CA THR A 209 18.16 -16.76 -11.82
C THR A 209 18.24 -17.77 -10.69
N CYS A 210 17.20 -18.55 -10.46
CA CYS A 210 17.18 -19.61 -9.46
C CYS A 210 18.18 -20.72 -9.84
N LEU A 211 19.20 -20.93 -9.01
CA LEU A 211 20.18 -22.00 -9.16
C LEU A 211 19.75 -23.28 -8.42
N SER A 212 19.17 -23.11 -7.23
CA SER A 212 18.69 -24.24 -6.42
C SER A 212 17.59 -23.81 -5.48
N ASN A 213 16.67 -24.73 -5.20
CA ASN A 213 15.57 -24.56 -4.26
C ASN A 213 15.43 -25.85 -3.44
N THR A 214 16.07 -25.91 -2.27
CA THR A 214 16.21 -27.15 -1.51
C THR A 214 15.54 -27.02 -0.14
N ARG A 215 14.64 -27.97 0.18
CA ARG A 215 14.11 -28.07 1.54
C ARG A 215 15.21 -28.50 2.51
N THR A 216 15.37 -27.74 3.59
CA THR A 216 16.39 -27.96 4.63
C THR A 216 15.83 -28.68 5.86
N THR A 217 14.52 -28.63 6.06
CA THR A 217 13.84 -29.42 7.10
C THR A 217 13.52 -30.82 6.61
N ALA A 218 13.46 -31.80 7.52
CA ALA A 218 12.99 -33.15 7.19
C ALA A 218 11.58 -33.13 6.61
N GLU A 219 11.23 -34.09 5.75
CA GLU A 219 9.94 -34.08 5.05
C GLU A 219 8.72 -34.07 5.98
N ASN A 220 8.84 -34.78 7.10
CA ASN A 220 7.83 -34.90 8.15
C ASN A 220 7.81 -33.71 9.15
N HIS A 221 8.74 -32.76 9.05
CA HIS A 221 8.74 -31.58 9.90
C HIS A 221 7.57 -30.66 9.51
N PHE A 222 6.87 -30.09 10.50
CA PHE A 222 5.65 -29.30 10.27
C PHE A 222 5.88 -28.02 9.43
N GLN A 223 7.08 -27.44 9.55
CA GLN A 223 7.49 -26.25 8.82
C GLN A 223 8.41 -26.64 7.65
N ASP A 224 8.01 -26.31 6.42
CA ASP A 224 8.87 -26.33 5.24
C ASP A 224 9.78 -25.08 5.27
N VAL A 225 11.10 -25.29 5.30
CA VAL A 225 12.11 -24.22 5.24
C VAL A 225 13.04 -24.52 4.08
N ARG A 226 13.20 -23.58 3.16
CA ARG A 226 13.96 -23.76 1.93
C ARG A 226 15.18 -22.87 1.87
N LEU A 227 16.30 -23.45 1.46
CA LEU A 227 17.48 -22.73 1.03
C LEU A 227 17.36 -22.50 -0.47
N LEU A 228 17.19 -21.23 -0.85
CA LEU A 228 17.19 -20.80 -2.24
C LEU A 228 18.52 -20.14 -2.56
N LYS A 229 19.07 -20.45 -3.74
CA LYS A 229 20.27 -19.80 -4.27
C LYS A 229 19.93 -19.17 -5.60
N PHE A 230 20.36 -17.93 -5.80
CA PHE A 230 20.16 -17.22 -7.04
C PHE A 230 21.48 -16.72 -7.60
N GLU A 231 21.63 -16.84 -8.92
CA GLU A 231 22.71 -16.23 -9.69
C GLU A 231 22.33 -14.83 -10.14
N TYR A 232 23.27 -13.90 -10.09
CA TYR A 232 23.13 -12.57 -10.66
C TYR A 232 24.31 -12.22 -11.56
N SER A 233 24.06 -11.41 -12.59
CA SER A 233 25.12 -10.95 -13.50
C SER A 233 26.17 -10.12 -12.76
N GLU A 234 27.44 -10.23 -13.14
CA GLU A 234 28.51 -9.46 -12.52
C GLU A 234 28.18 -7.95 -12.50
N ASN A 235 28.45 -7.28 -11.38
CA ASN A 235 28.11 -5.87 -11.10
C ASN A 235 26.62 -5.50 -11.05
N SER A 236 25.68 -6.43 -11.28
CA SER A 236 24.24 -6.13 -11.18
C SER A 236 23.72 -6.01 -9.75
N ILE A 237 24.42 -6.62 -8.78
CA ILE A 237 24.08 -6.60 -7.37
C ILE A 237 25.34 -6.33 -6.55
N ASN A 238 25.24 -5.43 -5.57
CA ASN A 238 26.27 -5.18 -4.57
C ASN A 238 25.65 -5.25 -3.17
N TYR A 239 26.03 -6.27 -2.38
CA TYR A 239 25.51 -6.50 -1.03
C TYR A 239 26.63 -6.85 -0.05
N SER A 240 26.33 -6.70 1.24
CA SER A 240 27.19 -7.15 2.34
C SER A 240 26.40 -8.05 3.29
N PRO A 241 27.05 -8.95 4.04
CA PRO A 241 26.38 -9.73 5.08
C PRO A 241 25.61 -8.81 6.05
N GLY A 242 24.34 -9.12 6.28
CA GLY A 242 23.41 -8.27 7.05
C GLY A 242 22.46 -7.43 6.18
N ASP A 243 22.75 -7.26 4.90
CA ASP A 243 21.82 -6.63 3.95
C ASP A 243 20.57 -7.50 3.70
N VAL A 244 19.55 -6.85 3.13
CA VAL A 244 18.24 -7.43 2.87
C VAL A 244 18.01 -7.53 1.36
N LEU A 245 17.57 -8.69 0.89
CA LEU A 245 17.07 -8.87 -0.47
C LEU A 245 15.56 -8.61 -0.48
N MET A 246 15.15 -7.61 -1.24
CA MET A 246 13.75 -7.32 -1.50
C MET A 246 13.30 -8.11 -2.71
N VAL A 247 12.33 -9.00 -2.51
CA VAL A 247 11.79 -9.90 -3.54
C VAL A 247 10.39 -9.44 -3.91
N ARG A 248 10.10 -9.25 -5.20
CA ARG A 248 8.76 -8.93 -5.67
C ARG A 248 8.05 -10.18 -6.20
N PRO A 249 7.04 -10.71 -5.48
CA PRO A 249 6.33 -11.91 -5.92
C PRO A 249 5.28 -11.62 -6.98
N VAL A 250 4.71 -12.70 -7.51
CA VAL A 250 3.60 -12.67 -8.48
C VAL A 250 2.50 -13.62 -8.03
N ASN A 251 1.27 -13.40 -8.46
CA ASN A 251 0.17 -14.29 -8.10
C ASN A 251 0.29 -15.66 -8.78
N SER A 252 -0.28 -16.70 -8.16
CA SER A 252 -0.38 -18.02 -8.77
C SER A 252 -1.37 -17.99 -9.95
N GLU A 253 -1.21 -18.90 -10.93
CA GLU A 253 -2.21 -19.05 -12.00
C GLU A 253 -3.59 -19.40 -11.43
N THR A 254 -3.65 -20.17 -10.34
CA THR A 254 -4.90 -20.50 -9.66
C THR A 254 -5.62 -19.23 -9.18
N SER A 255 -4.92 -18.31 -8.50
CA SER A 255 -5.50 -17.05 -8.03
C SER A 255 -5.97 -16.17 -9.19
N VAL A 256 -5.18 -16.10 -10.27
CA VAL A 256 -5.52 -15.31 -11.46
C VAL A 256 -6.76 -15.88 -12.15
N ASN A 257 -6.84 -17.21 -12.30
CA ASN A 257 -8.01 -17.88 -12.87
C ASN A 257 -9.27 -17.68 -12.00
N THR A 258 -9.14 -17.75 -10.68
CA THR A 258 -10.24 -17.44 -9.76
C THR A 258 -10.72 -16.00 -9.92
N PHE A 259 -9.80 -15.04 -10.03
CA PHE A 259 -10.13 -13.63 -10.29
C PHE A 259 -10.96 -13.46 -11.57
N PHE A 260 -10.52 -14.03 -12.70
CA PHE A 260 -11.26 -13.93 -13.95
C PHE A 260 -12.60 -14.68 -13.90
N LYS A 261 -12.67 -15.81 -13.20
CA LYS A 261 -13.92 -16.55 -13.02
C LYS A 261 -14.97 -15.70 -12.28
N LEU A 262 -14.56 -14.98 -11.23
CA LEU A 262 -15.47 -14.14 -10.45
C LEU A 262 -15.99 -12.94 -11.25
N LEU A 263 -15.18 -12.38 -12.13
CA LEU A 263 -15.55 -11.24 -12.95
C LEU A 263 -16.22 -11.63 -14.27
N ASN A 264 -16.33 -12.92 -14.59
CA ASN A 264 -16.92 -13.40 -15.85
C ASN A 264 -18.40 -13.01 -15.99
N ASP A 265 -19.11 -12.96 -14.86
CA ASP A 265 -20.54 -12.66 -14.82
C ASP A 265 -20.81 -11.17 -14.55
N ASN A 266 -19.78 -10.32 -14.69
CA ASN A 266 -19.92 -8.87 -14.51
C ASN A 266 -20.84 -8.30 -15.62
N LYS A 267 -21.88 -7.59 -15.19
CA LYS A 267 -22.93 -7.02 -16.05
C LYS A 267 -22.46 -5.79 -16.81
N ASN A 268 -21.52 -5.06 -16.23
CA ASN A 268 -21.07 -3.76 -16.76
C ASN A 268 -19.91 -3.91 -17.74
N MET A 269 -19.16 -5.02 -17.67
CA MET A 269 -17.88 -5.15 -18.37
C MET A 269 -17.61 -6.60 -18.80
N LYS A 270 -17.34 -6.81 -20.10
CA LYS A 270 -16.79 -8.07 -20.60
C LYS A 270 -15.28 -8.08 -20.44
N LEU A 271 -14.82 -8.39 -19.23
CA LEU A 271 -13.40 -8.45 -18.91
C LEU A 271 -12.84 -9.81 -19.33
N ASN A 272 -11.76 -9.77 -20.13
CA ASN A 272 -11.02 -10.97 -20.47
C ASN A 272 -9.51 -10.76 -20.20
N PRO A 273 -8.71 -11.83 -20.13
CA PRO A 273 -7.27 -11.71 -19.86
C PRO A 273 -6.52 -10.78 -20.83
N THR A 274 -7.03 -10.63 -22.06
CA THR A 274 -6.41 -9.87 -23.14
C THR A 274 -6.89 -8.42 -23.22
N THR A 275 -7.83 -8.00 -22.36
CA THR A 275 -8.32 -6.62 -22.31
C THR A 275 -7.16 -5.67 -22.01
N ILE A 276 -6.88 -4.74 -22.92
CA ILE A 276 -5.83 -3.74 -22.76
C ILE A 276 -6.39 -2.56 -21.97
N LEU A 277 -5.66 -2.17 -20.94
CA LEU A 277 -6.01 -1.09 -20.04
C LEU A 277 -5.11 0.10 -20.28
N ASN A 278 -5.72 1.29 -20.29
CA ASN A 278 -5.04 2.57 -20.23
C ASN A 278 -5.53 3.33 -18.99
N VAL A 279 -4.61 3.66 -18.09
CA VAL A 279 -4.91 4.37 -16.84
C VAL A 279 -4.47 5.82 -16.99
N THR A 280 -5.39 6.77 -16.78
CA THR A 280 -5.12 8.21 -16.88
C THR A 280 -5.49 8.95 -15.60
N GLN A 281 -4.81 10.07 -15.31
CA GLN A 281 -5.05 10.86 -14.10
C GLN A 281 -6.46 11.46 -14.18
N CYS A 282 -7.25 11.33 -13.11
CA CYS A 282 -8.50 12.08 -12.94
C CYS A 282 -8.23 13.56 -12.65
N SER A 283 -7.12 13.83 -11.95
CA SER A 283 -6.70 15.16 -11.53
C SER A 283 -5.21 15.14 -11.19
N ASP A 284 -4.58 16.32 -11.23
CA ASP A 284 -3.19 16.51 -10.76
C ASP A 284 -3.02 16.17 -9.26
N ASP A 285 -4.12 16.07 -8.52
CA ASP A 285 -4.14 15.75 -7.10
C ASP A 285 -3.83 14.27 -6.80
N MET A 286 -4.00 13.37 -7.77
CA MET A 286 -3.79 11.93 -7.59
C MET A 286 -2.85 11.39 -8.67
N PRO A 287 -1.53 11.47 -8.47
CA PRO A 287 -0.57 11.02 -9.47
C PRO A 287 -0.72 9.51 -9.75
N ILE A 288 -0.55 9.14 -11.02
CA ILE A 288 -0.49 7.73 -11.42
C ILE A 288 0.90 7.17 -11.10
N PRO A 289 1.00 6.00 -10.44
CA PRO A 289 2.26 5.27 -10.30
C PRO A 289 2.89 5.02 -11.67
N TYR A 290 4.20 5.20 -11.81
CA TYR A 290 4.93 4.96 -13.06
C TYR A 290 4.55 3.63 -13.75
N ASN A 291 4.35 2.59 -12.96
CA ASN A 291 4.03 1.25 -13.42
C ASN A 291 2.66 1.18 -14.12
N LEU A 292 1.74 2.07 -13.78
CA LEU A 292 0.42 2.18 -14.39
C LEU A 292 0.34 3.21 -15.52
N SER A 293 1.40 4.00 -15.76
CA SER A 293 1.41 5.02 -16.82
C SER A 293 1.60 4.46 -18.23
N LYS A 294 1.64 3.13 -18.36
CA LYS A 294 1.85 2.40 -19.61
C LYS A 294 0.62 1.53 -19.90
N GLN A 295 0.49 1.07 -21.14
CA GLN A 295 -0.56 0.11 -21.49
C GLN A 295 -0.16 -1.29 -21.02
N PHE A 296 -1.11 -2.02 -20.44
CA PHE A 296 -0.93 -3.39 -19.98
C PHE A 296 -2.23 -4.16 -20.12
N THR A 297 -2.15 -5.49 -20.16
CA THR A 297 -3.35 -6.33 -20.16
C THR A 297 -3.91 -6.49 -18.74
N LEU A 298 -5.21 -6.74 -18.63
CA LEU A 298 -5.84 -7.06 -17.36
C LEU A 298 -5.20 -8.31 -16.71
N TYR A 299 -4.74 -9.28 -17.50
CA TYR A 299 -3.95 -10.40 -16.99
C TYR A 299 -2.65 -9.94 -16.32
N GLN A 300 -1.88 -9.07 -16.97
CA GLN A 300 -0.65 -8.53 -16.38
C GLN A 300 -0.94 -7.77 -15.08
N CYS A 301 -2.04 -7.01 -15.03
CA CYS A 301 -2.48 -6.35 -13.80
C CYS A 301 -2.75 -7.36 -12.68
N ALA A 302 -3.60 -8.37 -12.94
CA ALA A 302 -3.95 -9.40 -11.97
C ALA A 302 -2.75 -10.29 -11.56
N LYS A 303 -1.80 -10.54 -12.47
CA LYS A 303 -0.63 -11.41 -12.22
C LYS A 303 0.49 -10.69 -11.46
N TYR A 304 0.79 -9.45 -11.84
CA TYR A 304 2.03 -8.74 -11.46
C TYR A 304 1.82 -7.48 -10.63
N TYR A 305 0.62 -6.89 -10.67
CA TYR A 305 0.33 -5.63 -10.00
C TYR A 305 -0.57 -5.81 -8.78
N TRP A 306 -1.75 -6.41 -8.88
CA TRP A 306 -2.69 -6.50 -7.77
C TRP A 306 -2.40 -7.66 -6.81
N ASP A 307 -2.44 -7.41 -5.51
CA ASP A 307 -2.38 -8.46 -4.49
C ASP A 307 -3.76 -9.13 -4.37
N LEU A 308 -3.93 -10.29 -5.01
CA LEU A 308 -5.21 -11.02 -5.01
C LEU A 308 -5.49 -11.72 -3.68
N ASN A 309 -4.52 -11.75 -2.75
CA ASN A 309 -4.68 -12.35 -1.43
C ASN A 309 -4.79 -11.28 -0.32
N ILE A 310 -4.93 -10.00 -0.69
CA ILE A 310 -5.11 -8.93 0.30
C ILE A 310 -6.36 -9.17 1.14
N ILE A 311 -6.27 -8.82 2.42
CA ILE A 311 -7.41 -8.78 3.33
C ILE A 311 -8.08 -7.41 3.13
N PRO A 312 -9.33 -7.37 2.63
CA PRO A 312 -10.02 -6.12 2.36
C PRO A 312 -10.15 -5.25 3.61
N ASN A 313 -9.99 -3.94 3.42
CA ASN A 313 -10.19 -2.95 4.50
C ASN A 313 -11.66 -2.52 4.55
N ARG A 314 -12.02 -1.74 5.57
CA ARG A 314 -13.37 -1.16 5.74
C ARG A 314 -13.85 -0.41 4.50
N TYR A 315 -12.95 0.33 3.83
CA TYR A 315 -13.26 1.07 2.62
C TYR A 315 -13.66 0.17 1.44
N THR A 316 -13.09 -1.03 1.32
CA THR A 316 -13.55 -2.01 0.32
C THR A 316 -15.02 -2.37 0.51
N PHE A 317 -15.45 -2.64 1.75
CA PHE A 317 -16.86 -2.96 2.04
C PHE A 317 -17.77 -1.76 1.79
N GLN A 318 -17.30 -0.55 2.11
CA GLN A 318 -18.01 0.68 1.76
C GLN A 318 -18.23 0.80 0.25
N LEU A 319 -17.19 0.57 -0.56
CA LEU A 319 -17.32 0.59 -2.01
C LEU A 319 -18.30 -0.45 -2.51
N LEU A 320 -18.17 -1.71 -2.09
CA LEU A 320 -19.08 -2.78 -2.49
C LEU A 320 -20.54 -2.44 -2.18
N SER A 321 -20.83 -1.72 -1.08
CA SER A 321 -22.19 -1.30 -0.72
C SER A 321 -22.86 -0.39 -1.76
N TYR A 322 -22.08 0.31 -2.58
CA TYR A 322 -22.57 1.14 -3.68
C TYR A 322 -22.80 0.37 -4.97
N PHE A 323 -22.22 -0.82 -5.10
CA PHE A 323 -22.32 -1.64 -6.30
C PHE A 323 -23.33 -2.77 -6.18
N THR A 324 -24.09 -2.90 -5.10
CA THR A 324 -25.08 -3.97 -4.99
C THR A 324 -26.51 -3.47 -5.10
N ASP A 325 -27.30 -4.15 -5.93
CA ASP A 325 -28.76 -3.99 -6.02
C ASP A 325 -29.51 -4.93 -5.06
N ASN A 326 -28.78 -5.81 -4.37
CA ASN A 326 -29.34 -6.75 -3.42
C ASN A 326 -29.40 -6.11 -2.02
N GLU A 327 -30.59 -5.98 -1.45
CA GLU A 327 -30.78 -5.29 -0.17
C GLU A 327 -30.08 -6.00 1.00
N LEU A 328 -29.99 -7.34 1.01
CA LEU A 328 -29.29 -8.08 2.07
C LEU A 328 -27.77 -7.86 2.00
N GLU A 329 -27.18 -7.90 0.80
CA GLU A 329 -25.78 -7.52 0.63
C GLU A 329 -25.54 -6.08 1.07
N LYS A 330 -26.41 -5.16 0.65
CA LYS A 330 -26.30 -3.73 0.95
C LYS A 330 -26.32 -3.45 2.44
N GLU A 331 -27.27 -4.05 3.16
CA GLU A 331 -27.38 -3.93 4.61
C GLU A 331 -26.11 -4.45 5.29
N LYS A 332 -25.66 -5.66 4.93
CA LYS A 332 -24.46 -6.25 5.56
C LYS A 332 -23.18 -5.48 5.25
N LEU A 333 -23.01 -5.03 4.01
CA LEU A 333 -21.86 -4.23 3.59
C LEU A 333 -21.83 -2.88 4.30
N LYS A 334 -22.99 -2.22 4.49
CA LYS A 334 -23.08 -0.97 5.26
C LYS A 334 -22.83 -1.19 6.75
N GLU A 335 -23.31 -2.28 7.33
CA GLU A 335 -23.03 -2.62 8.73
C GLU A 335 -21.51 -2.66 8.97
N PHE A 336 -20.75 -3.33 8.10
CA PHE A 336 -19.28 -3.39 8.22
C PHE A 336 -18.59 -2.02 8.18
N THR A 337 -19.26 -0.99 7.70
CA THR A 337 -18.70 0.37 7.64
C THR A 337 -19.08 1.22 8.84
N THR A 338 -19.86 0.74 9.81
CA THR A 338 -20.19 1.53 11.01
C THR A 338 -19.22 1.22 12.16
N PRO A 339 -19.15 2.09 13.19
CA PRO A 339 -18.48 1.77 14.44
C PRO A 339 -19.07 0.52 15.13
N GLU A 340 -20.39 0.35 15.09
CA GLU A 340 -21.10 -0.76 15.75
C GLU A 340 -20.82 -2.10 15.04
N GLY A 341 -20.69 -2.10 13.71
CA GLY A 341 -20.41 -3.29 12.92
C GLY A 341 -18.93 -3.67 12.82
N GLN A 342 -18.03 -3.02 13.59
CA GLN A 342 -16.60 -3.36 13.58
C GLN A 342 -16.35 -4.81 14.00
N GLU A 343 -16.97 -5.27 15.09
CA GLU A 343 -16.76 -6.64 15.58
C GLU A 343 -17.24 -7.68 14.55
N GLU A 344 -18.35 -7.40 13.86
CA GLU A 344 -18.87 -8.21 12.76
C GLU A 344 -17.89 -8.24 11.59
N LEU A 345 -17.35 -7.10 11.17
CA LEU A 345 -16.31 -7.03 10.14
C LEU A 345 -15.06 -7.81 10.56
N TYR A 346 -14.63 -7.72 11.83
CA TYR A 346 -13.47 -8.46 12.33
C TYR A 346 -13.71 -9.97 12.35
N SER A 347 -14.89 -10.40 12.79
CA SER A 347 -15.30 -11.80 12.81
C SER A 347 -15.41 -12.38 11.42
N TYR A 348 -16.03 -11.63 10.50
CA TYR A 348 -16.14 -11.98 9.10
C TYR A 348 -14.76 -11.93 8.44
N CYS A 349 -14.14 -10.77 8.25
CA CYS A 349 -12.96 -10.61 7.39
C CYS A 349 -11.63 -10.86 8.11
N ASN A 350 -11.34 -10.09 9.17
CA ASN A 350 -9.99 -9.93 9.69
C ASN A 350 -9.46 -11.19 10.40
N ARG A 351 -10.24 -11.78 11.32
CA ARG A 351 -9.85 -12.97 12.11
C ARG A 351 -9.60 -14.21 11.25
N PRO A 352 -10.48 -14.58 10.29
CA PRO A 352 -10.20 -15.71 9.40
C PRO A 352 -9.32 -15.34 8.21
N ARG A 353 -8.84 -14.08 8.13
CA ARG A 353 -8.01 -13.58 7.04
C ARG A 353 -8.69 -13.85 5.69
N ARG A 354 -9.97 -13.45 5.55
CA ARG A 354 -10.72 -13.60 4.30
C ARG A 354 -10.11 -12.70 3.23
N THR A 355 -9.75 -13.29 2.10
CA THR A 355 -9.11 -12.60 0.98
C THR A 355 -10.13 -11.82 0.16
N ILE A 356 -9.67 -10.83 -0.60
CA ILE A 356 -10.52 -10.07 -1.51
C ILE A 356 -11.30 -10.95 -2.49
N LEU A 357 -10.69 -12.01 -3.03
CA LEU A 357 -11.40 -12.91 -3.95
C LEU A 357 -12.53 -13.69 -3.26
N GLU A 358 -12.35 -14.07 -2.00
CA GLU A 358 -13.42 -14.70 -1.22
C GLU A 358 -14.54 -13.70 -0.90
N VAL A 359 -14.20 -12.45 -0.56
CA VAL A 359 -15.21 -11.40 -0.36
C VAL A 359 -15.99 -11.14 -1.64
N LEU A 360 -15.32 -11.04 -2.79
CA LEU A 360 -16.02 -10.87 -4.08
C LEU A 360 -16.92 -12.07 -4.42
N ALA A 361 -16.55 -13.28 -3.99
CA ALA A 361 -17.39 -14.46 -4.13
C ALA A 361 -18.60 -14.46 -3.18
N ASP A 362 -18.44 -13.96 -1.94
CA ASP A 362 -19.48 -13.88 -0.92
C ASP A 362 -20.51 -12.77 -1.21
N PHE A 363 -20.12 -11.73 -1.97
CA PHE A 363 -20.99 -10.62 -2.41
C PHE A 363 -21.14 -10.57 -3.94
N PRO A 364 -21.75 -11.60 -4.57
CA PRO A 364 -21.81 -11.72 -6.02
C PRO A 364 -22.60 -10.59 -6.70
N HIS A 365 -23.62 -10.01 -6.07
CA HIS A 365 -24.38 -8.91 -6.69
C HIS A 365 -23.55 -7.63 -6.75
N ALA A 366 -22.82 -7.31 -5.67
CA ALA A 366 -21.82 -6.23 -5.67
C ALA A 366 -20.75 -6.47 -6.75
N THR A 367 -20.17 -7.67 -6.77
CA THR A 367 -19.10 -8.06 -7.71
C THR A 367 -19.54 -7.96 -9.16
N ALA A 368 -20.78 -8.35 -9.47
CA ALA A 368 -21.33 -8.31 -10.82
C ALA A 368 -21.50 -6.88 -11.37
N ASN A 369 -21.53 -5.87 -10.51
CA ASN A 369 -21.77 -4.48 -10.88
C ASN A 369 -20.51 -3.59 -10.72
N LEU A 370 -19.39 -4.11 -10.20
CA LEU A 370 -18.14 -3.35 -10.09
C LEU A 370 -17.66 -2.84 -11.45
N SER A 371 -17.15 -1.60 -11.49
CA SER A 371 -16.43 -1.07 -12.66
C SER A 371 -14.92 -1.24 -12.52
N LEU A 372 -14.19 -1.11 -13.63
CA LEU A 372 -12.73 -1.25 -13.66
C LEU A 372 -12.01 -0.24 -12.76
N GLU A 373 -12.47 1.01 -12.72
CA GLU A 373 -11.89 2.05 -11.89
C GLU A 373 -11.91 1.64 -10.41
N TYR A 374 -13.02 1.08 -9.95
CA TYR A 374 -13.15 0.63 -8.56
C TYR A 374 -12.45 -0.70 -8.28
N LEU A 375 -12.06 -1.48 -9.30
CA LEU A 375 -11.08 -2.55 -9.09
C LEU A 375 -9.73 -1.97 -8.63
N PHE A 376 -9.29 -0.82 -9.15
CA PHE A 376 -8.08 -0.13 -8.67
C PHE A 376 -8.23 0.51 -7.29
N GLU A 377 -9.46 0.70 -6.82
CA GLU A 377 -9.72 1.12 -5.43
C GLU A 377 -9.61 -0.05 -4.44
N ILE A 378 -10.20 -1.21 -4.77
CA ILE A 378 -10.28 -2.35 -3.84
C ILE A 378 -9.02 -3.22 -3.84
N PHE A 379 -8.34 -3.34 -4.99
CA PHE A 379 -7.09 -4.09 -5.08
C PHE A 379 -5.89 -3.17 -4.85
N SER A 380 -5.00 -3.59 -3.96
CA SER A 380 -3.73 -2.89 -3.71
C SER A 380 -2.57 -3.49 -4.51
N PRO A 381 -1.48 -2.74 -4.73
CA PRO A 381 -0.29 -3.28 -5.36
C PRO A 381 0.37 -4.40 -4.54
N ILE A 382 0.90 -5.42 -5.20
CA ILE A 382 1.74 -6.46 -4.61
C ILE A 382 2.97 -5.79 -4.02
N ARG A 383 3.11 -5.93 -2.70
CA ARG A 383 4.28 -5.42 -1.99
C ARG A 383 5.46 -6.37 -2.12
N PRO A 384 6.69 -5.85 -2.24
CA PRO A 384 7.88 -6.67 -2.13
C PRO A 384 8.05 -7.18 -0.69
N ARG A 385 8.68 -8.34 -0.55
CA ARG A 385 8.96 -8.98 0.73
C ARG A 385 10.47 -8.94 0.99
N ALA A 386 10.81 -8.51 2.19
CA ALA A 386 12.17 -8.42 2.69
C ALA A 386 12.63 -9.79 3.21
N PHE A 387 13.80 -10.23 2.78
CA PHE A 387 14.49 -11.40 3.32
C PHE A 387 15.92 -11.04 3.70
N SER A 388 16.36 -11.45 4.89
CA SER A 388 17.76 -11.36 5.26
C SER A 388 18.60 -12.24 4.33
N ILE A 389 19.67 -11.69 3.80
CA ILE A 389 20.57 -12.43 2.91
C ILE A 389 21.36 -13.46 3.73
N ALA A 390 21.36 -14.71 3.26
CA ALA A 390 21.96 -15.86 3.93
C ALA A 390 23.32 -16.28 3.34
N SER A 391 23.96 -15.40 2.57
CA SER A 391 25.25 -15.63 1.92
C SER A 391 26.21 -14.46 2.15
N ALA A 392 27.50 -14.68 1.89
CA ALA A 392 28.52 -13.65 1.88
C ALA A 392 29.19 -13.60 0.48
N PRO A 393 29.36 -12.40 -0.14
CA PRO A 393 30.01 -12.29 -1.45
C PRO A 393 31.45 -12.79 -1.46
N SER A 394 32.13 -12.77 -0.31
CA SER A 394 33.51 -13.26 -0.14
C SER A 394 33.63 -14.79 -0.27
N VAL A 395 32.53 -15.53 -0.10
CA VAL A 395 32.49 -16.99 -0.20
C VAL A 395 31.74 -17.43 -1.47
N HIS A 396 30.70 -16.69 -1.84
CA HIS A 396 29.80 -17.03 -2.94
C HIS A 396 29.82 -15.90 -3.97
N LYS A 397 30.73 -16.00 -4.95
CA LYS A 397 30.83 -15.03 -6.05
C LYS A 397 29.60 -15.13 -6.94
N ASN A 398 28.99 -13.98 -7.27
CA ASN A 398 27.81 -13.87 -8.15
C ASN A 398 26.58 -14.67 -7.70
N GLU A 399 26.53 -15.06 -6.43
CA GLU A 399 25.39 -15.76 -5.84
C GLU A 399 24.83 -15.01 -4.63
N ILE A 400 23.51 -15.13 -4.45
CA ILE A 400 22.79 -14.63 -3.30
C ILE A 400 21.84 -15.70 -2.78
N HIS A 401 21.89 -15.97 -1.47
CA HIS A 401 21.12 -17.05 -0.86
C HIS A 401 20.04 -16.51 0.07
N LEU A 402 18.91 -17.20 0.13
CA LEU A 402 17.81 -16.95 1.05
C LEU A 402 17.47 -18.23 1.82
N LEU A 403 17.19 -18.09 3.12
CA LEU A 403 16.58 -19.16 3.92
C LEU A 403 15.13 -18.75 4.25
N VAL A 404 14.17 -19.46 3.66
CA VAL A 404 12.76 -19.05 3.64
C VAL A 404 11.87 -20.10 4.29
N ALA A 405 11.19 -19.74 5.37
CA ALA A 405 10.10 -20.53 5.93
C ALA A 405 8.83 -20.33 5.07
N VAL A 406 8.29 -21.42 4.53
CA VAL A 406 7.07 -21.38 3.72
C VAL A 406 5.87 -21.12 4.62
N VAL A 407 5.23 -19.95 4.48
CA VAL A 407 4.09 -19.56 5.30
C VAL A 407 2.85 -20.33 4.85
N THR A 408 2.39 -21.24 5.70
CA THR A 408 1.10 -21.93 5.58
C THR A 408 0.50 -22.11 6.97
N TYR A 409 -0.73 -21.65 7.18
CA TYR A 409 -1.41 -21.76 8.47
C TYR A 409 -2.91 -22.01 8.29
N LYS A 410 -3.56 -22.52 9.34
CA LYS A 410 -5.03 -22.69 9.37
C LYS A 410 -5.64 -21.51 10.11
N THR A 411 -6.84 -21.13 9.71
CA THR A 411 -7.66 -20.14 10.44
C THR A 411 -8.93 -20.81 10.95
N LYS A 412 -9.90 -20.03 11.43
CA LYS A 412 -11.26 -20.54 11.71
C LYS A 412 -11.93 -21.14 10.47
N LEU A 413 -11.48 -20.76 9.27
CA LEU A 413 -11.89 -21.40 8.03
C LEU A 413 -11.10 -22.69 7.80
N LEU A 414 -11.77 -23.70 7.22
CA LEU A 414 -11.15 -24.98 6.88
C LEU A 414 -10.03 -24.85 5.84
N ALA A 415 -10.14 -23.85 4.95
CA ALA A 415 -9.13 -23.56 3.94
C ALA A 415 -7.82 -23.05 4.58
N LYS A 416 -6.69 -23.63 4.15
CA LYS A 416 -5.37 -23.19 4.59
C LYS A 416 -5.05 -21.81 3.98
N ARG A 417 -4.48 -20.92 4.79
CA ARG A 417 -3.91 -19.65 4.35
C ARG A 417 -2.46 -19.86 3.98
N ILE A 418 -2.04 -19.27 2.86
CA ILE A 418 -0.70 -19.37 2.30
C ILE A 418 -0.11 -17.97 2.10
N GLY A 419 1.19 -17.83 2.31
CA GLY A 419 1.89 -16.58 2.05
C GLY A 419 2.25 -16.44 0.57
N LEU A 420 1.83 -15.34 -0.07
CA LEU A 420 2.08 -15.08 -1.49
C LEU A 420 3.56 -15.26 -1.88
N CYS A 421 4.47 -14.55 -1.19
CA CYS A 421 5.89 -14.58 -1.57
C CYS A 421 6.57 -15.91 -1.24
N SER A 422 6.34 -16.46 -0.05
CA SER A 422 7.02 -17.68 0.39
C SER A 422 6.58 -18.90 -0.41
N THR A 423 5.29 -18.99 -0.74
CA THR A 423 4.77 -20.08 -1.58
C THR A 423 5.23 -19.92 -3.03
N TRP A 424 5.29 -18.70 -3.55
CA TRP A 424 5.84 -18.45 -4.87
C TRP A 424 7.33 -18.83 -4.95
N LEU A 425 8.16 -18.43 -3.98
CA LEU A 425 9.57 -18.84 -3.90
C LEU A 425 9.71 -20.36 -3.80
N ALA A 426 8.85 -21.02 -3.02
CA ALA A 426 8.82 -22.48 -2.93
C ALA A 426 8.39 -23.18 -4.24
N SER A 427 7.73 -22.47 -5.17
CA SER A 427 7.34 -23.04 -6.46
C SER A 427 8.39 -22.89 -7.56
N LEU A 428 9.47 -22.13 -7.31
CA LEU A 428 10.49 -21.85 -8.32
C LEU A 428 11.29 -23.10 -8.68
N ASN A 429 11.50 -23.28 -9.98
CA ASN A 429 12.39 -24.27 -10.58
C ASN A 429 13.76 -23.66 -10.90
N ILE A 430 14.74 -24.53 -11.15
CA ILE A 430 16.06 -24.10 -11.64
C ILE A 430 15.88 -23.39 -12.98
N GLY A 431 16.51 -22.23 -13.14
CA GLY A 431 16.40 -21.39 -14.33
C GLY A 431 15.29 -20.33 -14.28
N ASP A 432 14.36 -20.41 -13.32
CA ASP A 432 13.35 -19.36 -13.16
C ASP A 432 13.99 -18.04 -12.74
N LYS A 433 13.52 -16.94 -13.32
CA LYS A 433 14.04 -15.59 -13.06
C LYS A 433 13.09 -14.79 -12.20
N ILE A 434 13.62 -14.08 -11.21
CA ILE A 434 12.83 -13.28 -10.28
C ILE A 434 13.34 -11.84 -10.14
N PRO A 435 12.44 -10.85 -10.02
CA PRO A 435 12.80 -9.45 -9.78
C PRO A 435 13.17 -9.20 -8.31
N VAL A 436 14.35 -8.61 -8.10
CA VAL A 436 14.89 -8.30 -6.76
C VAL A 436 15.64 -6.96 -6.72
N TRP A 437 15.86 -6.43 -5.52
CA TRP A 437 16.83 -5.36 -5.28
C TRP A 437 17.38 -5.43 -3.85
N ILE A 438 18.52 -4.78 -3.61
CA ILE A 438 19.14 -4.73 -2.29
C ILE A 438 18.59 -3.55 -1.48
N GLN A 439 18.29 -3.82 -0.22
CA GLN A 439 18.08 -2.83 0.81
C GLN A 439 19.19 -2.97 1.85
N LYS A 440 19.84 -1.86 2.20
CA LYS A 440 20.91 -1.88 3.21
C LYS A 440 20.36 -2.25 4.58
N GLY A 441 21.01 -3.22 5.20
CA GLY A 441 20.66 -3.68 6.54
C GLY A 441 21.11 -2.71 7.63
N THR A 442 20.54 -2.87 8.82
CA THR A 442 21.02 -2.22 10.04
C THR A 442 22.07 -3.06 10.77
N PHE A 443 22.15 -4.36 10.47
CA PHE A 443 23.14 -5.27 11.03
C PHE A 443 24.44 -5.15 10.24
N GLN A 444 25.53 -4.77 10.91
CA GLN A 444 26.87 -4.71 10.33
C GLN A 444 27.80 -5.54 11.20
N PHE A 445 28.66 -6.33 10.55
CA PHE A 445 29.75 -6.99 11.25
C PHE A 445 30.81 -5.96 11.67
N PRO A 446 31.45 -6.13 12.84
CA PRO A 446 32.52 -5.26 13.29
C PRO A 446 33.81 -5.58 12.50
N TYR A 447 33.88 -5.17 11.25
CA TYR A 447 35.06 -5.41 10.40
C TYR A 447 36.30 -4.59 10.84
N SER A 448 36.11 -3.55 11.65
CA SER A 448 37.17 -2.61 12.09
C SER A 448 37.96 -3.02 13.34
N GLN A 449 37.87 -4.27 13.80
CA GLN A 449 38.60 -4.75 14.99
C GLN A 449 39.55 -5.94 14.74
N VAL A 450 39.71 -6.38 13.49
CA VAL A 450 40.60 -7.51 13.17
C VAL A 450 41.77 -7.00 12.33
N ASN A 451 42.74 -6.38 13.02
CA ASN A 451 44.11 -6.31 12.50
C ASN A 451 44.71 -7.71 12.69
N ILE A 452 44.81 -8.49 11.61
CA ILE A 452 45.65 -9.69 11.57
C ILE A 452 47.05 -9.27 11.16
#